data_AF-K2AWJ3-F1
#
_entry.id   AF-K2AWJ3-F1
#
_cell.length_a   1.000
_cell.length_b   1.000
_cell.length_c   1.000
_cell.angle_alpha   90.00
_cell.angle_beta   90.00
_cell.angle_gamma   90.00
#
_symmetry.space_group_name_H-M   'P 1'
#
loop_
_entity.id
_entity.type
_entity.pdbx_description
1 polymer ?
#
loop_
_entity_poly.entity_id
_entity_poly.type
_entity_poly.pdbx_seq_one_letter_code
_entity_poly.pdbx_strand_id
1 'polypeptide(L)' 'MQKKIIRRSLSEDMRSYLSDMHPVLRRVYLARGVHDVAELTHELEKLQPYSSLLNIDQAVSCIAHTLMTQQSI' A
#
# COMPACT_ATOMS: atom_id res chain seq x y z
N MET A 1 4.13 -35.11 0.07
CA MET A 1 4.55 -33.83 -0.56
C MET A 1 5.73 -33.23 0.19
N GLN A 2 6.87 -33.03 -0.46
CA GLN A 2 7.95 -32.21 0.10
C GLN A 2 7.61 -30.73 -0.10
N LYS A 3 7.53 -29.95 0.98
CA LYS A 3 7.36 -28.49 0.90
C LYS A 3 8.76 -27.84 0.92
N LYS A 4 9.05 -27.00 -0.08
CA LYS A 4 10.28 -26.20 -0.13
C LYS A 4 10.10 -24.93 0.72
N ILE A 5 10.94 -24.75 1.73
CA ILE A 5 10.96 -23.51 2.52
C ILE A 5 11.78 -22.46 1.76
N ILE A 6 11.14 -21.34 1.39
CA ILE A 6 11.81 -20.19 0.79
C ILE A 6 12.02 -19.13 1.87
N ARG A 7 13.27 -18.71 2.07
CA ARG A 7 13.62 -17.62 3.00
C ARG A 7 13.80 -16.33 2.20
N ARG A 8 13.20 -15.25 2.69
CA ARG A 8 13.44 -13.89 2.17
C ARG A 8 14.69 -13.33 2.85
N SER A 9 15.66 -12.88 2.07
CA SER A 9 16.83 -12.15 2.54
C SER A 9 16.44 -10.69 2.83
N LEU A 10 16.94 -10.15 3.93
CA LEU A 10 16.85 -8.71 4.22
C LEU A 10 18.20 -8.08 3.90
N SER A 11 18.17 -6.90 3.30
CA SER A 11 19.38 -6.13 3.06
C SER A 11 19.86 -5.45 4.34
N GLU A 12 21.15 -5.16 4.40
CA GLU A 12 21.80 -4.72 5.64
C GLU A 12 21.53 -3.24 5.97
N ASP A 13 21.24 -2.46 4.94
CA ASP A 13 20.77 -1.08 4.98
C ASP A 13 19.39 -0.93 5.64
N MET A 14 18.59 -1.99 5.71
CA MET A 14 17.24 -1.94 6.28
C MET A 14 17.20 -2.05 7.81
N ARG A 15 18.35 -2.17 8.48
CA ARG A 15 18.42 -2.42 9.94
C ARG A 15 17.90 -1.26 10.79
N SER A 16 17.94 -0.02 10.28
CA SER A 16 17.47 1.18 10.99
C SER A 16 15.96 1.39 10.90
N TYR A 17 15.28 0.80 9.91
CA TYR A 17 13.83 0.92 9.76
C TYR A 17 13.11 0.16 10.86
N LEU A 18 11.98 0.72 11.33
CA LEU A 18 11.12 0.12 12.36
C LEU A 18 11.92 -0.24 13.64
N SER A 19 12.90 0.59 14.04
CA SER A 19 13.79 0.34 15.18
C SER A 19 13.06 0.05 16.48
N ASP A 20 11.92 0.72 16.67
CA ASP A 20 11.12 0.69 17.90
C ASP A 20 10.19 -0.54 17.98
N MET A 21 10.19 -1.37 16.93
CA MET A 21 9.37 -2.57 16.83
C MET A 21 10.12 -3.83 17.29
N HIS A 22 9.38 -4.80 17.83
CA HIS A 22 9.92 -6.10 18.21
C HIS A 22 10.70 -6.75 17.04
N PRO A 23 11.91 -7.30 17.26
CA PRO A 23 12.81 -7.77 16.19
C PRO A 23 12.18 -8.77 15.20
N VAL A 24 11.28 -9.63 15.70
CA VAL A 24 10.54 -10.58 14.87
C VAL A 24 9.56 -9.86 13.93
N LEU A 25 8.78 -8.91 14.45
CA LEU A 25 7.82 -8.14 13.66
C LEU A 25 8.55 -7.27 12.64
N ARG A 26 9.60 -6.56 13.07
CA ARG A 26 10.48 -5.79 12.18
C ARG A 26 10.96 -6.63 11.00
N ARG A 27 11.50 -7.83 11.26
CA ARG A 27 11.96 -8.74 10.20
C ARG A 27 10.83 -9.15 9.25
N VAL A 28 9.63 -9.41 9.78
CA VAL A 28 8.47 -9.85 9.00
C VAL A 28 7.94 -8.74 8.09
N TYR A 29 7.93 -7.48 8.56
CA TYR A 29 7.47 -6.31 7.82
C TYR A 29 8.50 -5.82 6.79
N LEU A 30 9.78 -5.75 7.15
CA LEU A 30 10.84 -5.44 6.18
C LEU A 30 10.87 -6.45 5.03
N ALA A 31 10.62 -7.74 5.32
CA ALA A 31 10.57 -8.78 4.29
C ALA A 31 9.34 -8.65 3.36
N ARG A 32 8.41 -7.76 3.69
CA ARG A 32 7.25 -7.38 2.88
C ARG A 32 7.43 -6.00 2.21
N GLY A 33 8.57 -5.34 2.39
CA GLY A 33 8.86 -4.02 1.82
C GLY A 33 8.25 -2.85 2.60
N VAL A 34 7.86 -3.08 3.85
CA VAL A 34 7.40 -2.00 4.75
C VAL A 34 8.61 -1.39 5.45
N HIS A 35 8.80 -0.08 5.32
CA HIS A 35 9.96 0.63 5.84
C HIS A 35 9.60 1.65 6.94
N ASP A 36 8.35 2.14 6.96
CA ASP A 36 7.82 3.07 7.95
C ASP A 36 6.62 2.45 8.69
N VAL A 37 6.49 2.77 9.99
CA VAL A 37 5.32 2.37 10.80
C VAL A 37 4.04 2.98 10.23
N ALA A 38 4.11 4.16 9.62
CA ALA A 38 2.99 4.82 8.96
C ALA A 38 2.37 3.96 7.85
N GLU A 39 3.15 3.10 7.17
CA GLU A 39 2.64 2.19 6.12
C GLU A 39 1.73 1.08 6.67
N LEU A 40 1.72 0.87 7.99
CA LEU A 40 0.84 -0.10 8.67
C LEU A 40 -0.49 0.52 9.13
N THR A 41 -0.60 1.85 9.06
CA THR A 41 -1.80 2.54 9.51
C THR A 41 -2.89 2.45 8.44
N HIS A 42 -4.12 2.18 8.88
CA HIS A 42 -5.32 2.12 8.02
C HIS A 42 -6.21 3.36 8.18
N GLU A 43 -5.66 4.43 8.75
CA GLU A 43 -6.38 5.68 8.98
C GLU A 43 -6.56 6.45 7.67
N LEU A 44 -7.73 7.05 7.49
CA LEU A 44 -8.06 7.83 6.28
C LEU A 44 -7.06 8.96 6.03
N GLU A 45 -6.55 9.61 7.07
CA GLU A 45 -5.57 10.70 6.97
C GLU A 45 -4.22 10.25 6.38
N LYS A 46 -3.92 8.95 6.43
CA LYS A 46 -2.68 8.37 5.91
C LYS A 46 -2.84 7.77 4.52
N LEU A 47 -4.05 7.79 3.95
CA LEU A 47 -4.26 7.43 2.56
C LEU A 47 -3.64 8.46 1.62
N GLN A 48 -3.15 7.98 0.48
CA GLN A 48 -2.72 8.88 -0.60
C GLN A 48 -3.90 9.76 -1.03
N PRO A 49 -3.67 11.07 -1.30
CA PRO A 49 -4.71 11.96 -1.79
C PRO A 49 -5.36 11.39 -3.05
N TYR A 50 -6.69 11.34 -3.12
CA TYR A 50 -7.38 10.82 -4.31
C TYR A 50 -6.97 11.57 -5.59
N SER A 51 -6.56 12.84 -5.47
CA SER A 51 -6.08 13.68 -6.56
C SER A 51 -4.77 13.18 -7.19
N SER A 52 -4.05 12.25 -6.56
CA SER A 52 -2.87 11.61 -7.15
C SER A 52 -3.23 10.47 -8.10
N LEU A 53 -4.50 10.05 -8.15
CA LEU A 53 -4.95 9.00 -9.06
C LEU A 53 -4.98 9.53 -10.48
N LEU A 54 -4.29 8.82 -11.37
CA LEU A 54 -4.17 9.20 -12.77
C LEU A 54 -5.56 9.31 -13.41
N ASN A 55 -5.84 10.47 -14.02
CA ASN A 55 -7.07 10.79 -14.72
C ASN A 55 -8.36 10.71 -13.88
N ILE A 56 -8.28 10.92 -12.56
CA ILE A 56 -9.44 10.81 -11.66
C ILE A 56 -10.56 11.79 -12.03
N ASP A 57 -10.22 13.03 -12.38
CA ASP A 57 -11.22 14.05 -12.73
C ASP A 57 -11.94 13.72 -14.04
N GLN A 58 -11.22 13.19 -15.03
CA GLN A 58 -11.80 12.76 -16.31
C GLN A 58 -12.73 11.56 -16.11
N ALA A 59 -12.32 10.59 -15.28
CA ALA A 59 -13.15 9.43 -14.94
C ALA A 59 -14.46 9.86 -14.25
N VAL A 60 -14.36 10.75 -13.26
CA VAL A 60 -15.53 11.30 -12.55
C VAL A 60 -16.43 12.09 -13.50
N SER A 61 -15.86 12.90 -14.39
CA SER A 61 -16.63 13.68 -15.37
C SER A 61 -17.42 12.77 -16.33
N CYS A 62 -16.81 11.67 -16.77
CA CYS A 62 -17.47 10.67 -17.61
C CYS A 62 -18.67 10.05 -16.88
N ILE A 63 -18.46 9.55 -15.65
CA ILE A 63 -19.53 8.93 -14.85
C ILE A 63 -20.65 9.93 -14.57
N ALA A 64 -20.31 11.17 -14.17
CA ALA A 64 -21.28 12.22 -13.91
C ALA A 64 -22.13 12.51 -15.16
N HIS A 65 -21.50 12.61 -16.33
CA HIS A 65 -22.21 12.81 -17.60
C HIS A 65 -23.17 11.66 -17.93
N THR A 66 -22.72 10.40 -17.80
CA THR A 66 -23.53 9.20 -18.05
C THR A 66 -24.75 9.15 -17.13
N LEU A 67 -24.57 9.47 -15.85
CA LEU A 67 -25.67 9.56 -14.87
C LEU A 67 -26.66 10.67 -15.23
N MET A 68 -26.17 11.86 -15.59
CA MET A 68 -27.03 13.00 -15.95
C MET A 68 -27.83 12.75 -17.23
N THR A 69 -27.28 11.96 -18.16
CA THR A 69 -27.92 11.63 -19.44
C THR A 69 -28.71 10.32 -19.41
N GLN A 70 -28.79 9.66 -18.24
CA GLN A 70 -29.45 8.36 -18.04
C GLN A 70 -28.98 7.27 -19.02
N GLN A 71 -27.68 7.27 -19.30
CA GLN A 71 -27.05 6.23 -20.09
C GLN A 71 -26.72 5.01 -19.21
N SER A 72 -26.60 3.83 -19.81
CA SER A 72 -26.11 2.65 -19.10
C SER A 72 -24.64 2.83 -18.74
N ILE A 73 -24.27 2.42 -17.53
CA ILE A 73 -22.89 2.40 -17.01
C ILE A 73 -22.29 1.01 -17.22
#